data_AF-A0AAW0NQ85-F1
#
_entry.id   AF-A0AAW0NQ85-F1
#
_cell.length_a   1.000
_cell.length_b   1.000
_cell.length_c   1.000
_cell.angle_alpha   90.00
_cell.angle_beta   90.00
_cell.angle_gamma   90.00
#
_symmetry.space_group_name_H-M   'P 1'
#
loop_
_entity.id
_entity.type
_entity.pdbx_description
1 polymer ?
#
loop_
_entity_poly.entity_id
_entity_poly.type
_entity_poly.pdbx_seq_one_letter_code
_entity_poly.pdbx_strand_id
1 'polypeptide(L)'
;MAVGRLVLTRSDRLSLARVLVVLNWVSVATGAVLLCVGVYLWAELRRWEELVSEDVLWAVPVVLFGTGLSVCVLNLTGARICLDCSDQNRFLRWKLVLAPYVGVSLLLTAGLLLAAALCLCLGLRLDSAVEAGLSSAMRRYKDSDLNPGLKTRLDLLQIHLSCCGKDQYQDWFRVQWVPDRYLDRTKAGVQDRIRSNVGGAYLSDSVPFSCCDPASPWPCPQTGLTARPAPHFLSEVQSSRSLGLWGRGCREALGRHYWSILQLISFSFMSVWAFELLVVTGVRYLQTSMENLVLLGDPLSDSEAWILENGLCETARHNLRVIKNLSKCYHDDDDPTWTANQRGRRGGTANQRERRDVMNQPEREENGLCETARHNLRVIKSLSKCYHGDDPNLDQPIREGGRSQSEREGGV
;
A
#
# COMPACT_ATOMS: atom_id res chain seq x y z
N MET A 1 34.64 7.99 -10.23
CA MET A 1 35.04 8.58 -8.92
C MET A 1 34.03 8.13 -7.88
N ALA A 2 34.47 7.54 -6.76
CA ALA A 2 33.56 7.10 -5.70
C ALA A 2 32.91 8.31 -5.02
N VAL A 3 31.60 8.22 -4.73
CA VAL A 3 30.83 9.32 -4.14
C VAL A 3 30.74 9.14 -2.63
N GLY A 4 31.02 10.22 -1.89
CA GLY A 4 30.95 10.24 -0.42
C GLY A 4 32.06 9.44 0.25
N ARG A 5 33.29 9.48 -0.30
CA ARG A 5 34.46 8.77 0.24
C ARG A 5 34.88 9.35 1.60
N LEU A 6 35.04 8.47 2.58
CA LEU A 6 35.51 8.78 3.94
C LEU A 6 36.56 7.74 4.34
N VAL A 7 37.59 8.15 5.08
CA VAL A 7 38.55 7.22 5.70
C VAL A 7 38.11 7.04 7.14
N LEU A 8 37.87 5.80 7.56
CA LEU A 8 37.42 5.47 8.91
C LEU A 8 38.54 4.76 9.67
N THR A 9 38.81 5.25 10.89
CA THR A 9 39.70 4.58 11.84
C THR A 9 38.97 3.46 12.57
N ARG A 10 39.69 2.61 13.31
CA ARG A 10 39.08 1.56 14.14
C ARG A 10 38.10 2.10 15.18
N SER A 11 38.44 3.20 15.84
CA SER A 11 37.57 3.85 16.83
C SER A 11 36.30 4.41 16.19
N ASP A 12 36.39 4.95 14.97
CA ASP A 12 35.26 5.52 14.26
C ASP A 12 34.28 4.43 13.84
N ARG A 13 34.77 3.29 13.33
CA ARG A 13 33.94 2.13 12.97
C ARG A 13 33.18 1.58 14.17
N LEU A 14 33.85 1.45 15.32
CA LEU A 14 33.20 0.98 16.56
C LEU A 14 32.17 1.98 17.08
N SER A 15 32.44 3.28 16.97
CA SER A 15 31.50 4.32 17.38
C SER A 15 30.29 4.36 16.45
N LEU A 16 30.51 4.27 15.13
CA LEU A 16 29.47 4.18 14.12
C LEU A 16 28.57 2.96 14.33
N ALA A 17 29.16 1.78 14.57
CA ALA A 17 28.39 0.57 14.85
C ALA A 17 27.50 0.73 16.10
N ARG A 18 28.02 1.31 17.19
CA ARG A 18 27.23 1.58 18.40
C ARG A 18 26.08 2.57 18.15
N VAL A 19 26.35 3.65 17.42
CA VAL A 19 25.31 4.63 17.04
C VAL A 19 24.24 3.97 16.16
N LEU A 20 24.64 3.15 15.20
CA LEU A 20 23.70 2.44 14.32
C LEU A 20 22.82 1.46 15.09
N VAL A 21 23.35 0.76 16.09
CA VAL A 21 22.53 -0.10 16.97
C VAL A 21 21.45 0.72 17.67
N VAL A 22 21.79 1.88 18.23
CA VAL A 22 20.82 2.76 18.88
C VAL A 22 19.78 3.26 17.87
N LEU A 23 20.21 3.71 16.69
CA LEU A 23 19.30 4.16 15.63
C LEU A 23 18.33 3.06 15.17
N ASN A 24 18.81 1.83 14.98
CA ASN A 24 17.94 0.69 14.64
C ASN A 24 16.89 0.45 15.75
N TRP A 25 17.26 0.51 17.03
CA TRP A 25 16.28 0.36 18.12
C TRP A 25 15.23 1.48 18.15
N VAL A 26 15.64 2.71 17.86
CA VAL A 26 14.70 3.83 17.70
C VAL A 26 13.75 3.58 16.52
N SER A 27 14.27 3.10 15.39
CA SER A 27 13.45 2.72 14.23
C SER A 27 12.50 1.55 14.52
N VAL A 28 12.89 0.58 15.36
CA VAL A 28 11.98 -0.48 15.82
C VAL A 28 10.82 0.12 16.62
N ALA A 29 11.10 1.07 17.51
CA ALA A 29 10.06 1.72 18.30
C ALA A 29 9.07 2.49 17.42
N THR A 30 9.56 3.23 16.42
CA THR A 30 8.68 3.97 15.48
C THR A 30 7.90 3.02 14.57
N GLY A 31 8.50 1.91 14.12
CA GLY A 31 7.82 0.84 13.38
C GLY A 31 6.71 0.17 14.19
N ALA A 32 6.92 -0.07 15.48
CA ALA A 32 5.91 -0.64 16.37
C ALA A 32 4.72 0.32 16.56
N VAL A 33 4.97 1.63 16.68
CA VAL A 33 3.90 2.64 16.71
C VAL A 33 3.07 2.61 15.42
N LEU A 34 3.70 2.55 14.24
CA LEU A 34 2.99 2.42 12.97
C LEU A 34 2.13 1.15 12.90
N LEU A 35 2.65 0.03 13.40
CA LEU A 35 1.91 -1.23 13.46
C LEU A 35 0.67 -1.10 14.35
N CYS A 36 0.82 -0.53 15.55
CA CYS A 36 -0.31 -0.29 16.46
C CYS A 36 -1.37 0.63 15.85
N VAL A 37 -0.95 1.71 15.19
CA VAL A 37 -1.87 2.62 14.47
C VAL A 37 -2.57 1.89 13.32
N GLY A 38 -1.85 1.05 12.55
CA GLY A 38 -2.43 0.24 11.49
C GLY A 38 -3.51 -0.71 12.00
N VAL A 39 -3.26 -1.40 13.12
CA VAL A 39 -4.25 -2.30 13.75
C VAL A 39 -5.45 -1.52 14.29
N TYR A 40 -5.22 -0.38 14.94
CA TYR A 40 -6.30 0.48 15.43
C TYR A 40 -7.19 0.97 14.29
N LEU A 41 -6.60 1.49 13.22
CA LEU A 41 -7.34 1.96 12.05
C LEU A 41 -8.05 0.82 11.35
N TRP A 42 -7.46 -0.36 11.25
CA TRP A 42 -8.13 -1.53 10.69
C TRP A 42 -9.39 -1.89 11.47
N ALA A 43 -9.32 -1.89 12.81
CA ALA A 43 -10.46 -2.16 13.67
C ALA A 43 -11.54 -1.07 13.56
N GLU A 44 -11.13 0.20 13.47
CA GLU A 44 -12.06 1.33 13.38
C GLU A 44 -12.73 1.41 12.01
N LEU A 45 -11.96 1.37 10.91
CA LEU A 45 -12.47 1.44 9.55
C LEU A 45 -13.44 0.30 9.24
N ARG A 46 -13.21 -0.92 9.76
CA ARG A 46 -14.16 -2.04 9.63
C ARG A 46 -15.54 -1.75 10.19
N ARG A 47 -15.66 -0.88 11.21
CA ARG A 47 -16.98 -0.44 11.73
C ARG A 47 -17.74 0.41 10.71
N TRP A 48 -17.03 1.00 9.75
CA TRP A 48 -17.54 1.97 8.78
C TRP A 48 -17.55 1.46 7.32
N GLU A 49 -17.35 0.15 7.10
CA GLU A 49 -17.27 -0.50 5.77
C GLU A 49 -18.38 -0.14 4.76
N GLU A 50 -19.61 0.18 5.18
CA GLU A 50 -20.68 0.56 4.25
C GLU A 50 -20.63 2.02 3.79
N LEU A 51 -19.92 2.88 4.53
CA LEU A 51 -19.79 4.31 4.26
C LEU A 51 -18.50 4.65 3.50
N VAL A 52 -17.50 3.76 3.56
CA VAL A 52 -16.18 3.94 2.96
C VAL A 52 -16.04 2.98 1.78
N SER A 53 -15.39 3.41 0.70
CA SER A 53 -15.13 2.53 -0.46
C SER A 53 -14.21 1.36 -0.07
N GLU A 54 -14.45 0.19 -0.67
CA GLU A 54 -13.66 -1.02 -0.40
C GLU A 54 -12.15 -0.81 -0.60
N ASP A 55 -11.77 -0.04 -1.63
CA ASP A 55 -10.37 0.26 -1.93
C ASP A 55 -9.65 0.97 -0.77
N VAL A 56 -10.32 1.95 -0.14
CA VAL A 56 -9.73 2.74 0.96
C VAL A 56 -9.74 1.93 2.26
N LEU A 57 -10.77 1.12 2.47
CA LEU A 57 -10.95 0.27 3.64
C LEU A 57 -9.80 -0.73 3.80
N TRP A 58 -9.32 -1.29 2.70
CA TRP A 58 -8.25 -2.29 2.71
C TRP A 58 -6.88 -1.66 2.53
N ALA A 59 -6.70 -0.70 1.61
CA ALA A 59 -5.37 -0.20 1.27
C ALA A 59 -4.67 0.49 2.45
N VAL A 60 -5.33 1.40 3.16
CA VAL A 60 -4.66 2.23 4.19
C VAL A 60 -4.20 1.41 5.40
N PRO A 61 -5.05 0.61 6.06
CA PRO A 61 -4.63 -0.15 7.25
C PRO A 61 -3.65 -1.28 6.92
N VAL A 62 -3.80 -1.94 5.76
CA VAL A 62 -2.90 -3.01 5.34
C VAL A 62 -1.50 -2.47 5.04
N VAL A 63 -1.40 -1.32 4.36
CA VAL A 63 -0.11 -0.67 4.10
C VAL A 63 0.55 -0.26 5.42
N LEU A 64 -0.17 0.34 6.37
CA LEU A 64 0.36 0.72 7.68
C LEU A 64 0.85 -0.48 8.49
N PHE A 65 0.03 -1.52 8.57
CA PHE A 65 0.37 -2.75 9.29
C PHE A 65 1.59 -3.45 8.65
N GLY A 66 1.56 -3.63 7.32
CA GLY A 66 2.62 -4.30 6.59
C GLY A 66 3.95 -3.54 6.60
N THR A 67 3.91 -2.21 6.46
CA THR A 67 5.11 -1.37 6.55
C THR A 67 5.68 -1.34 7.96
N GLY A 68 4.85 -1.17 9.00
CA GLY A 68 5.28 -1.21 10.39
C GLY A 68 5.97 -2.53 10.75
N LEU A 69 5.41 -3.66 10.33
CA LEU A 69 6.01 -4.98 10.53
C LEU A 69 7.35 -5.11 9.79
N SER A 70 7.40 -4.67 8.53
CA SER A 70 8.61 -4.74 7.71
C SER A 70 9.75 -3.89 8.31
N VAL A 71 9.45 -2.69 8.79
CA VAL A 71 10.40 -1.80 9.47
C VAL A 71 10.93 -2.45 10.75
N CYS A 72 10.06 -3.07 11.56
CA CYS A 72 10.50 -3.77 12.77
C CYS A 72 11.47 -4.92 12.45
N VAL A 73 11.13 -5.78 11.48
CA VAL A 73 11.97 -6.93 11.09
C VAL A 73 13.30 -6.45 10.53
N LEU A 74 13.29 -5.45 9.64
CA LEU A 74 14.52 -4.90 9.08
C LEU A 74 15.44 -4.33 10.15
N ASN A 75 14.93 -3.50 11.06
CA ASN A 75 15.78 -2.86 12.05
C ASN A 75 16.23 -3.82 13.16
N LEU A 76 15.43 -4.84 13.50
CA LEU A 76 15.89 -5.89 14.42
C LEU A 76 17.05 -6.69 13.81
N THR A 77 16.96 -7.01 12.52
CA THR A 77 18.06 -7.68 11.79
C THR A 77 19.25 -6.75 11.62
N GLY A 78 19.03 -5.47 11.30
CA GLY A 78 20.05 -4.42 11.21
C GLY A 78 20.81 -4.19 12.52
N ALA A 79 20.11 -4.15 13.66
CA ALA A 79 20.72 -4.06 14.98
C ALA A 79 21.62 -5.27 15.26
N ARG A 80 21.16 -6.49 14.94
CA ARG A 80 21.96 -7.71 15.10
C ARG A 80 23.19 -7.70 14.20
N ILE A 81 23.04 -7.30 12.94
CA ILE A 81 24.14 -7.16 12.00
C ILE A 81 25.17 -6.15 12.54
N CYS A 82 24.75 -4.97 13.00
CA CYS A 82 25.67 -3.94 13.50
C CYS A 82 26.43 -4.40 14.75
N LEU A 83 25.80 -5.16 15.65
CA LEU A 83 26.45 -5.75 16.82
C LEU A 83 27.49 -6.81 16.41
N ASP A 84 27.15 -7.67 15.46
CA ASP A 84 28.04 -8.73 15.02
C ASP A 84 29.21 -8.20 14.17
N CYS A 85 28.96 -7.20 13.32
CA CYS A 85 29.97 -6.53 12.49
C CYS A 85 31.05 -5.81 13.30
N SER A 86 30.82 -5.54 14.59
CA SER A 86 31.87 -5.05 15.48
C SER A 86 33.05 -6.03 15.63
N ASP A 87 32.83 -7.32 15.37
CA ASP A 87 33.87 -8.35 15.39
C ASP A 87 34.18 -8.87 13.99
N GLN A 88 35.45 -8.77 13.59
CA GLN A 88 35.92 -9.12 12.25
C GLN A 88 35.64 -10.59 11.88
N ASN A 89 35.81 -11.52 12.82
CA ASN A 89 35.49 -12.95 12.60
C ASN A 89 34.00 -13.20 12.36
N ARG A 90 33.12 -12.40 12.98
CA ARG A 90 31.67 -12.54 12.79
C ARG A 90 31.21 -11.84 11.51
N PHE A 91 31.85 -10.74 11.12
CA PHE A 91 31.59 -10.02 9.87
C PHE A 91 31.68 -10.93 8.63
N LEU A 92 32.67 -11.82 8.56
CA LEU A 92 32.82 -12.74 7.42
C LEU A 92 31.57 -13.61 7.18
N ARG A 93 30.85 -13.99 8.24
CA ARG A 93 29.61 -14.78 8.13
C ARG A 93 28.46 -13.94 7.58
N TRP A 94 28.39 -12.67 7.95
CA TRP A 94 27.33 -11.75 7.55
C TRP A 94 27.58 -11.09 6.19
N LYS A 95 28.81 -11.14 5.66
CA LYS A 95 29.18 -10.52 4.37
C LYS A 95 28.22 -10.86 3.23
N LEU A 96 27.82 -12.14 3.11
CA LEU A 96 26.90 -12.59 2.06
C LEU A 96 25.47 -12.06 2.25
N VAL A 97 25.05 -11.83 3.49
CA VAL A 97 23.70 -11.36 3.85
C VAL A 97 23.61 -9.82 3.79
N LEU A 98 24.74 -9.13 3.94
CA LEU A 98 24.78 -7.67 4.04
C LEU A 98 24.38 -6.95 2.75
N ALA A 99 24.83 -7.45 1.60
CA ALA A 99 24.45 -6.90 0.29
C ALA A 99 22.94 -7.01 -0.01
N PRO A 100 22.27 -8.19 0.12
CA PRO A 100 20.83 -8.27 -0.07
C PRO A 100 20.06 -7.50 1.01
N TYR A 101 20.56 -7.45 2.26
CA TYR A 101 19.96 -6.62 3.31
C TYR A 101 19.92 -5.14 2.93
N VAL A 102 21.04 -4.56 2.47
CA VAL A 102 21.09 -3.15 2.04
C VAL A 102 20.18 -2.93 0.82
N GLY A 103 20.14 -3.86 -0.13
CA GLY A 103 19.25 -3.78 -1.29
C GLY A 103 17.77 -3.74 -0.91
N VAL A 104 17.33 -4.68 -0.06
CA VAL A 104 15.95 -4.73 0.44
C VAL A 104 15.61 -3.50 1.27
N SER A 105 16.52 -3.05 2.14
CA SER A 105 16.31 -1.85 2.97
C SER A 105 16.17 -0.59 2.12
N LEU A 106 16.94 -0.45 1.04
CA LEU A 106 16.82 0.66 0.11
C LEU A 106 15.47 0.64 -0.63
N LEU A 107 15.02 -0.54 -1.08
CA LEU A 107 13.70 -0.71 -1.72
C LEU A 107 12.57 -0.33 -0.76
N LEU A 108 12.63 -0.78 0.49
CA LEU A 108 11.64 -0.44 1.51
C LEU A 108 11.67 1.05 1.86
N THR A 109 12.86 1.67 1.91
CA THR A 109 13.00 3.13 2.08
C THR A 109 12.34 3.90 0.93
N ALA A 110 12.53 3.47 -0.32
CA ALA A 110 11.83 4.07 -1.47
C ALA A 110 10.31 3.87 -1.40
N GLY A 111 9.87 2.69 -0.95
CA GLY A 111 8.45 2.40 -0.71
C GLY A 111 7.82 3.28 0.37
N LEU A 112 8.53 3.56 1.46
CA LEU A 112 8.07 4.47 2.53
C LEU A 112 7.87 5.90 2.01
N LEU A 113 8.78 6.39 1.16
CA LEU A 113 8.64 7.70 0.53
C LEU A 113 7.40 7.75 -0.38
N LEU A 114 7.19 6.69 -1.17
CA LEU A 114 5.99 6.58 -2.01
C LEU A 114 4.71 6.54 -1.16
N ALA A 115 4.71 5.78 -0.06
CA ALA A 115 3.57 5.70 0.85
C ALA A 115 3.26 7.07 1.50
N ALA A 116 4.29 7.81 1.93
CA ALA A 116 4.13 9.17 2.45
C ALA A 116 3.53 10.11 1.41
N ALA A 117 4.01 10.07 0.17
CA ALA A 117 3.50 10.87 -0.94
C ALA A 117 2.05 10.52 -1.28
N LEU A 118 1.71 9.22 -1.33
CA LEU A 118 0.34 8.77 -1.55
C LEU A 118 -0.62 9.23 -0.44
N CYS A 119 -0.20 9.19 0.83
CA CYS A 119 -1.00 9.70 1.94
C CYS A 119 -1.28 11.21 1.81
N LEU A 120 -0.29 12.00 1.39
CA LEU A 120 -0.47 13.43 1.12
C LEU A 120 -1.44 13.66 -0.05
N CYS A 121 -1.27 12.92 -1.15
CA CYS A 121 -2.16 12.98 -2.30
C CYS A 121 -3.61 12.60 -1.94
N LEU A 122 -3.79 11.59 -1.08
CA LEU A 122 -5.11 11.19 -0.57
C LEU A 122 -5.75 12.31 0.25
N GLY A 123 -4.96 12.99 1.10
CA GLY A 123 -5.41 14.17 1.82
C GLY A 123 -5.99 15.23 0.89
N LEU A 124 -5.30 15.55 -0.22
CA LEU A 124 -5.76 16.55 -1.18
C LEU A 124 -7.08 16.19 -1.88
N ARG A 125 -7.40 14.90 -1.96
CA ARG A 125 -8.64 14.38 -2.58
C ARG A 125 -9.74 14.07 -1.57
N LEU A 126 -9.45 14.21 -0.27
CA LEU A 126 -10.33 13.79 0.82
C LEU A 126 -11.70 14.47 0.74
N ASP A 127 -11.74 15.77 0.50
CA ASP A 127 -13.00 16.54 0.50
C ASP A 127 -13.97 16.04 -0.58
N SER A 128 -13.47 15.80 -1.80
CA SER A 128 -14.26 15.26 -2.91
C SER A 128 -14.73 13.82 -2.65
N ALA A 129 -13.88 12.99 -2.04
CA ALA A 129 -14.23 11.62 -1.68
C ALA A 129 -15.32 11.58 -0.59
N VAL A 130 -15.19 12.42 0.44
CA VAL A 130 -16.17 12.58 1.51
C VAL A 130 -17.50 13.11 0.94
N GLU A 131 -17.46 14.10 0.07
CA GLU A 131 -18.64 14.66 -0.57
C GLU A 131 -19.43 13.58 -1.35
N ALA A 132 -18.73 12.80 -2.19
CA ALA A 132 -19.34 11.74 -2.98
C ALA A 132 -19.91 10.62 -2.10
N GLY A 133 -19.14 10.17 -1.10
CA GLY A 133 -19.54 9.12 -0.16
C GLY A 133 -20.78 9.51 0.64
N LEU A 134 -20.76 10.72 1.23
CA LEU A 134 -21.86 11.23 2.05
C LEU A 134 -23.13 11.49 1.23
N SER A 135 -22.99 12.04 0.02
CA SER A 135 -24.13 12.23 -0.90
C SER A 135 -24.78 10.89 -1.28
N SER A 136 -23.97 9.86 -1.53
CA SER A 136 -24.44 8.51 -1.83
C SER A 136 -25.10 7.84 -0.62
N ALA A 137 -24.53 8.00 0.57
CA ALA A 137 -25.07 7.47 1.82
C ALA A 137 -26.43 8.09 2.16
N MET A 138 -26.58 9.41 2.03
CA MET A 138 -27.86 10.10 2.27
C MET A 138 -28.97 9.60 1.35
N ARG A 139 -28.67 9.34 0.06
CA ARG A 139 -29.65 8.81 -0.91
C ARG A 139 -30.12 7.38 -0.57
N ARG A 140 -29.19 6.54 -0.10
CA ARG A 140 -29.47 5.15 0.31
C ARG A 140 -30.02 5.03 1.73
N TYR A 141 -30.12 6.13 2.46
CA TYR A 141 -30.63 6.14 3.84
C TYR A 141 -32.06 5.58 3.96
N LYS A 142 -32.91 5.82 2.95
CA LYS A 142 -34.28 5.28 2.92
C LYS A 142 -34.32 3.75 2.80
N ASP A 143 -33.29 3.13 2.25
CA ASP A 143 -33.21 1.68 1.98
C ASP A 143 -32.79 0.90 3.24
N SER A 144 -33.25 1.36 4.40
CA SER A 144 -32.95 0.79 5.72
C SER A 144 -33.38 -0.67 5.89
N ASP A 145 -34.29 -1.19 5.05
CA ASP A 145 -34.66 -2.61 5.05
C ASP A 145 -33.61 -3.49 4.38
N LEU A 146 -32.94 -2.96 3.36
CA LEU A 146 -31.89 -3.67 2.60
C LEU A 146 -30.55 -3.57 3.32
N ASN A 147 -30.26 -2.41 3.93
CA ASN A 147 -28.99 -2.13 4.60
C ASN A 147 -29.24 -1.39 5.93
N PRO A 148 -29.68 -2.09 7.01
CA PRO A 148 -29.92 -1.47 8.31
C PRO A 148 -28.65 -0.88 8.93
N GLY A 149 -27.47 -1.40 8.56
CA GLY A 149 -26.18 -0.87 8.97
C GLY A 149 -25.97 0.58 8.54
N LEU A 150 -26.36 0.96 7.32
CA LEU A 150 -25.98 2.24 6.72
C LEU A 150 -26.66 3.39 7.46
N LYS A 151 -27.96 3.23 7.73
CA LYS A 151 -28.74 4.17 8.51
C LYS A 151 -28.13 4.36 9.90
N THR A 152 -27.84 3.27 10.59
CA THR A 152 -27.29 3.29 11.95
C THR A 152 -25.95 4.02 11.99
N ARG A 153 -25.06 3.73 11.03
CA ARG A 153 -23.76 4.39 10.94
C ARG A 153 -23.89 5.87 10.61
N LEU A 154 -24.74 6.24 9.65
CA LEU A 154 -24.92 7.66 9.31
C LEU A 154 -25.54 8.45 10.48
N ASP A 155 -26.47 7.85 11.23
CA ASP A 155 -27.04 8.43 12.44
C ASP A 155 -25.96 8.63 13.52
N LEU A 156 -25.13 7.61 13.78
CA LEU A 156 -24.01 7.69 14.73
C LEU A 156 -22.97 8.73 14.30
N LEU A 157 -22.67 8.84 13.00
CA LEU A 157 -21.76 9.83 12.47
C LEU A 157 -22.25 11.25 12.75
N GLN A 158 -23.54 11.53 12.50
CA GLN A 158 -24.16 12.83 12.76
C GLN A 158 -24.15 13.20 14.24
N ILE A 159 -24.46 12.24 15.10
CA ILE A 159 -24.46 12.43 16.56
C ILE A 159 -23.03 12.64 17.08
N HIS A 160 -22.09 11.81 16.68
CA HIS A 160 -20.71 11.82 17.21
C HIS A 160 -19.90 13.02 16.72
N LEU A 161 -20.11 13.44 15.47
CA LEU A 161 -19.42 14.60 14.89
C LEU A 161 -20.21 15.90 15.01
N SER A 162 -21.36 15.87 15.70
CA SER A 162 -22.21 17.04 15.93
C SER A 162 -22.52 17.80 14.63
N CYS A 163 -22.95 17.05 13.61
CA CYS A 163 -23.17 17.55 12.26
C CYS A 163 -24.50 17.08 11.67
N CYS A 164 -25.02 17.80 10.68
CA CYS A 164 -26.26 17.41 9.99
C CYS A 164 -26.19 17.69 8.49
N GLY A 165 -26.66 16.71 7.72
CA GLY A 165 -26.65 16.77 6.26
C GLY A 165 -25.25 16.73 5.67
N LYS A 166 -25.11 17.11 4.39
CA LYS A 166 -23.82 17.09 3.69
C LYS A 166 -23.02 18.35 4.05
N ASP A 167 -23.58 19.49 3.73
CA ASP A 167 -23.10 20.83 4.04
C ASP A 167 -23.96 21.49 5.12
N GLN A 168 -25.25 21.16 5.13
CA GLN A 168 -26.23 21.75 6.04
C GLN A 168 -27.47 20.86 6.17
N TYR A 169 -28.28 21.10 7.20
CA TYR A 169 -29.47 20.29 7.47
C TYR A 169 -30.50 20.29 6.33
N GLN A 170 -30.58 21.36 5.53
CA GLN A 170 -31.51 21.45 4.41
C GLN A 170 -31.19 20.47 3.27
N ASP A 171 -30.00 19.84 3.27
CA ASP A 171 -29.67 18.82 2.28
C ASP A 171 -30.62 17.61 2.37
N TRP A 172 -31.17 17.35 3.55
CA TRP A 172 -32.20 16.33 3.74
C TRP A 172 -33.51 16.64 3.00
N PHE A 173 -33.80 17.92 2.72
CA PHE A 173 -35.03 18.30 2.01
C PHE A 173 -34.98 17.92 0.53
N ARG A 174 -33.77 17.69 0.00
CA ARG A 174 -33.52 17.35 -1.40
C ARG A 174 -33.41 15.85 -1.64
N VAL A 175 -33.55 15.05 -0.59
CA VAL A 175 -33.39 13.59 -0.64
C VAL A 175 -34.65 12.94 -0.05
N GLN A 176 -35.22 11.96 -0.76
CA GLN A 176 -36.24 11.10 -0.17
C GLN A 176 -35.55 10.15 0.80
N TRP A 177 -35.46 10.54 2.07
CA TRP A 177 -34.81 9.75 3.12
C TRP A 177 -35.82 8.93 3.93
N VAL A 178 -37.13 9.25 3.85
CA VAL A 178 -38.21 8.46 4.46
C VAL A 178 -38.48 7.21 3.62
N PRO A 179 -38.36 5.99 4.20
CA PRO A 179 -38.64 4.75 3.49
C PRO A 179 -40.07 4.66 2.96
N ASP A 180 -40.25 4.07 1.76
CA ASP A 180 -41.57 3.94 1.12
C ASP A 180 -42.58 3.16 1.97
N ARG A 181 -42.13 2.24 2.83
CA ARG A 181 -43.01 1.47 3.75
C ARG A 181 -43.73 2.34 4.79
N TYR A 182 -43.17 3.51 5.13
CA TYR A 182 -43.80 4.45 6.05
C TYR A 182 -44.69 5.46 5.33
N LEU A 183 -44.72 5.41 3.99
CA LEU A 183 -45.51 6.29 3.15
C LEU A 183 -46.79 5.57 2.72
N ASP A 184 -47.88 5.89 3.42
CA ASP A 184 -49.21 5.43 3.02
C ASP A 184 -49.68 6.19 1.78
N ARG A 185 -49.50 5.56 0.60
CA ARG A 185 -49.90 6.13 -0.69
C ARG A 185 -51.41 6.23 -0.87
N THR A 186 -52.24 5.73 0.04
CA THR A 186 -53.71 5.93 -0.02
C THR A 186 -54.12 7.32 0.49
N LYS A 187 -53.27 7.96 1.31
CA LYS A 187 -53.54 9.28 1.88
C LYS A 187 -53.33 10.38 0.84
N ALA A 188 -54.35 11.24 0.67
CA ALA A 188 -54.30 12.38 -0.25
C ALA A 188 -53.06 13.26 -0.03
N GLY A 189 -52.74 13.61 1.22
CA GLY A 189 -51.57 14.45 1.52
C GLY A 189 -50.21 13.85 1.16
N VAL A 190 -50.09 12.51 1.07
CA VAL A 190 -48.88 11.82 0.61
C VAL A 190 -48.83 11.83 -0.92
N GLN A 191 -49.96 11.50 -1.57
CA GLN A 191 -50.06 11.54 -3.03
C GLN A 191 -49.82 12.94 -3.59
N ASP A 192 -50.43 13.97 -2.99
CA ASP A 192 -50.28 15.36 -3.40
C ASP A 192 -48.82 15.78 -3.33
N ARG A 193 -48.12 15.38 -2.28
CA ARG A 193 -46.69 15.68 -2.10
C ARG A 193 -45.81 14.97 -3.13
N ILE A 194 -46.08 13.70 -3.40
CA ILE A 194 -45.37 12.93 -4.44
C ILE A 194 -45.58 13.57 -5.82
N ARG A 195 -46.81 14.00 -6.12
CA ARG A 195 -47.15 14.65 -7.40
C ARG A 195 -46.55 16.04 -7.55
N SER A 196 -46.47 16.81 -6.46
CA SER A 196 -45.93 18.18 -6.49
C SER A 196 -44.41 18.22 -6.57
N ASN A 197 -43.72 17.14 -6.16
CA ASN A 197 -42.28 17.08 -6.10
C ASN A 197 -41.65 16.58 -7.41
N VAL A 198 -40.41 17.02 -7.64
CA VAL A 198 -39.63 16.65 -8.82
C VAL A 198 -39.34 15.15 -8.79
N GLY A 199 -39.56 14.48 -9.93
CA GLY A 199 -39.23 13.06 -10.11
C GLY A 199 -40.12 12.08 -9.35
N GLY A 200 -41.30 12.51 -8.88
CA GLY A 200 -42.22 11.63 -8.15
C GLY A 200 -41.68 11.15 -6.80
N ALA A 201 -40.71 11.86 -6.22
CA ALA A 201 -40.12 11.54 -4.94
C ALA A 201 -40.90 12.18 -3.79
N TYR A 202 -40.96 11.50 -2.64
CA TYR A 202 -41.48 12.11 -1.40
C TYR A 202 -40.40 12.98 -0.74
N LEU A 203 -40.32 14.24 -1.14
CA LEU A 203 -39.49 15.26 -0.49
C LEU A 203 -40.31 16.02 0.55
N SER A 204 -39.68 16.34 1.67
CA SER A 204 -40.32 17.06 2.79
C SER A 204 -39.31 17.96 3.49
N ASP A 205 -39.79 18.99 4.18
CA ASP A 205 -38.98 19.89 5.02
C ASP A 205 -38.71 19.28 6.40
N SER A 206 -38.14 18.08 6.38
CA SER A 206 -37.84 17.28 7.56
C SER A 206 -36.42 16.73 7.57
N VAL A 207 -35.92 16.45 8.77
CA VAL A 207 -34.58 15.92 9.06
C VAL A 207 -34.68 14.67 9.94
N PRO A 208 -33.73 13.74 9.87
CA PRO A 208 -33.68 12.60 10.77
C PRO A 208 -33.35 13.04 12.20
N PHE A 209 -33.68 12.19 13.18
CA PHE A 209 -33.50 12.49 14.60
C PHE A 209 -32.04 12.72 15.00
N SER A 210 -31.10 12.10 14.30
CA SER A 210 -29.65 12.23 14.50
C SER A 210 -29.13 13.65 14.28
N CYS A 211 -29.90 14.52 13.61
CA CYS A 211 -29.57 15.92 13.42
C CYS A 211 -29.84 16.82 14.63
N CYS A 212 -30.49 16.31 15.67
CA CYS A 212 -30.84 17.08 16.86
C CYS A 212 -29.63 17.27 17.79
N ASP A 213 -29.45 18.50 18.28
CA ASP A 213 -28.43 18.85 19.25
C ASP A 213 -28.96 18.61 20.69
N PRO A 214 -28.43 17.62 21.44
CA PRO A 214 -28.87 17.34 22.79
C PRO A 214 -28.46 18.41 23.81
N ALA A 215 -27.49 19.27 23.47
CA ALA A 215 -27.08 20.39 24.32
C ALA A 215 -28.00 21.62 24.15
N SER A 216 -28.89 21.61 23.16
CA SER A 216 -29.81 22.71 22.95
C SER A 216 -30.86 22.79 24.07
N PRO A 217 -31.08 23.96 24.67
CA PRO A 217 -32.16 24.16 25.65
C PRO A 217 -33.55 24.17 25.00
N TRP A 218 -33.62 24.18 23.67
CA TRP A 218 -34.86 24.24 22.91
C TRP A 218 -35.25 22.86 22.36
N PRO A 219 -36.56 22.54 22.26
CA PRO A 219 -37.02 21.34 21.58
C PRO A 219 -36.52 21.31 20.13
N CYS A 220 -36.08 20.13 19.65
CA CYS A 220 -35.63 19.94 18.27
C CYS A 220 -36.81 19.60 17.35
N PRO A 221 -37.34 20.56 16.54
CA PRO A 221 -38.32 20.25 15.51
C PRO A 221 -37.68 19.45 14.38
N GLN A 222 -38.28 18.31 14.03
CA GLN A 222 -37.79 17.46 12.93
C GLN A 222 -38.57 17.65 11.62
N THR A 223 -39.73 18.30 11.67
CA THR A 223 -40.66 18.43 10.53
C THR A 223 -41.20 19.86 10.45
N GLY A 224 -41.66 20.28 9.28
CA GLY A 224 -42.25 21.60 9.12
C GLY A 224 -41.25 22.75 9.28
N LEU A 225 -39.96 22.48 9.03
CA LEU A 225 -38.86 23.42 9.26
C LEU A 225 -38.92 24.68 8.39
N THR A 226 -39.71 24.65 7.32
CA THR A 226 -39.91 25.77 6.40
C THR A 226 -41.37 26.22 6.31
N ALA A 227 -42.26 25.63 7.11
CA ALA A 227 -43.68 25.89 7.07
C ALA A 227 -43.99 27.38 7.32
N ARG A 228 -44.85 27.96 6.48
CA ARG A 228 -45.37 29.33 6.62
C ARG A 228 -46.91 29.32 6.69
N PRO A 229 -47.53 30.01 7.67
CA PRO A 229 -46.90 30.65 8.81
C PRO A 229 -46.24 29.61 9.74
N ALA A 230 -45.07 29.94 10.28
CA ALA A 230 -44.46 29.10 11.28
C ALA A 230 -45.39 29.07 12.51
N PRO A 231 -45.72 27.90 13.07
CA PRO A 231 -46.43 27.85 14.35
C PRO A 231 -45.67 28.68 15.40
N HIS A 232 -46.41 29.32 16.33
CA HIS A 232 -45.86 30.32 17.28
C HIS A 232 -44.55 29.87 17.96
N PHE A 233 -44.46 28.58 18.29
CA PHE A 233 -43.28 27.94 18.84
C PHE A 233 -42.06 27.97 17.89
N LEU A 234 -42.25 27.65 16.60
CA LEU A 234 -41.18 27.72 15.60
C LEU A 234 -40.75 29.16 15.32
N SER A 235 -41.66 30.13 15.41
CA SER A 235 -41.29 31.55 15.25
C SER A 235 -40.41 32.06 16.40
N GLU A 236 -40.65 31.62 17.63
CA GLU A 236 -39.78 31.95 18.79
C GLU A 236 -38.40 31.27 18.67
N VAL A 237 -38.37 29.99 18.29
CA VAL A 237 -37.13 29.22 18.09
C VAL A 237 -36.31 29.75 16.89
N GLN A 238 -36.96 30.17 15.81
CA GLN A 238 -36.28 30.73 14.64
C GLN A 238 -35.75 32.15 14.92
N SER A 239 -36.42 32.90 15.81
CA SER A 239 -35.95 34.20 16.32
C SER A 239 -34.70 34.06 17.20
N SER A 240 -34.57 32.96 17.95
CA SER A 240 -33.44 32.69 18.86
C SER A 240 -32.16 32.16 18.15
N ARG A 241 -32.13 32.13 16.81
CA ARG A 241 -30.98 31.71 15.98
C ARG A 241 -30.48 30.27 16.18
N SER A 242 -31.15 29.44 16.99
CA SER A 242 -30.75 28.05 17.25
C SER A 242 -31.93 27.08 17.10
N LEU A 243 -32.03 26.42 15.95
CA LEU A 243 -33.13 25.49 15.61
C LEU A 243 -33.12 24.17 16.42
N GLY A 244 -32.31 24.05 17.49
CA GLY A 244 -32.06 22.78 18.18
C GLY A 244 -31.42 21.70 17.31
N LEU A 245 -30.88 22.08 16.14
CA LEU A 245 -30.24 21.20 15.15
C LEU A 245 -28.75 21.50 15.06
N TRP A 246 -27.97 20.50 14.66
CA TRP A 246 -26.56 20.71 14.33
C TRP A 246 -26.43 21.67 13.14
N GLY A 247 -25.76 22.80 13.37
CA GLY A 247 -25.56 23.84 12.34
C GLY A 247 -24.41 23.54 11.36
N ARG A 248 -23.55 22.55 11.66
CA ARG A 248 -22.36 22.21 10.86
C ARG A 248 -22.66 21.05 9.91
N GLY A 249 -22.19 21.13 8.68
CA GLY A 249 -22.26 20.04 7.70
C GLY A 249 -21.30 18.90 8.01
N CYS A 250 -21.71 17.66 7.73
CA CYS A 250 -20.87 16.50 8.00
C CYS A 250 -19.67 16.39 7.06
N ARG A 251 -19.70 16.97 5.85
CA ARG A 251 -18.51 17.04 4.97
C ARG A 251 -17.36 17.75 5.66
N GLU A 252 -17.62 18.93 6.21
CA GLU A 252 -16.61 19.73 6.90
C GLU A 252 -16.13 19.09 8.20
N ALA A 253 -17.03 18.47 8.97
CA ALA A 253 -16.70 17.80 10.21
C ALA A 253 -15.85 16.54 9.99
N LEU A 254 -16.27 15.68 9.05
CA LEU A 254 -15.58 14.44 8.69
C LEU A 254 -14.24 14.73 8.00
N GLY A 255 -14.22 15.71 7.09
CA GLY A 255 -13.01 16.15 6.40
C GLY A 255 -11.94 16.64 7.38
N ARG A 256 -12.31 17.47 8.38
CA ARG A 256 -11.36 17.93 9.41
C ARG A 256 -10.82 16.79 10.27
N HIS A 257 -11.69 15.85 10.68
CA HIS A 257 -11.28 14.71 11.49
C HIS A 257 -10.24 13.84 10.75
N TYR A 258 -10.52 13.44 9.52
CA TYR A 258 -9.61 12.57 8.75
C TYR A 258 -8.39 13.31 8.20
N TRP A 259 -8.48 14.60 7.90
CA TRP A 259 -7.32 15.39 7.47
C TRP A 259 -6.22 15.39 8.52
N SER A 260 -6.56 15.61 9.79
CA SER A 260 -5.61 15.55 10.90
C SER A 260 -4.97 14.16 11.04
N ILE A 261 -5.74 13.08 10.86
CA ILE A 261 -5.23 11.70 10.91
C ILE A 261 -4.26 11.43 9.76
N LEU A 262 -4.60 11.80 8.52
CA LEU A 262 -3.75 11.60 7.36
C LEU A 262 -2.45 12.40 7.45
N GLN A 263 -2.50 13.63 7.98
CA GLN A 263 -1.30 14.44 8.22
C GLN A 263 -0.38 13.80 9.27
N LEU A 264 -0.94 13.30 10.38
CA LEU A 264 -0.17 12.60 11.40
C LEU A 264 0.51 11.35 10.83
N ILE A 265 -0.22 10.53 10.07
CA ILE A 265 0.31 9.34 9.40
C ILE A 265 1.44 9.70 8.42
N SER A 266 1.24 10.74 7.60
CA SER A 266 2.25 11.20 6.66
C SER A 266 3.52 11.68 7.37
N PHE A 267 3.39 12.46 8.44
CA PHE A 267 4.52 12.89 9.25
C PHE A 267 5.26 11.70 9.88
N SER A 268 4.53 10.69 10.39
CA SER A 268 5.12 9.46 10.90
C SER A 268 5.88 8.69 9.82
N PHE A 269 5.34 8.53 8.61
CA PHE A 269 6.06 7.91 7.49
C PHE A 269 7.33 8.68 7.10
N MET A 270 7.26 10.02 7.04
CA MET A 270 8.42 10.86 6.73
C MET A 270 9.50 10.76 7.81
N SER A 271 9.11 10.70 9.08
CA SER A 271 10.05 10.49 10.18
C SER A 271 10.73 9.13 10.10
N VAL A 272 9.97 8.05 9.88
CA VAL A 272 10.54 6.70 9.69
C VAL A 272 11.45 6.66 8.47
N TRP A 273 11.03 7.23 7.34
CA TRP A 273 11.86 7.33 6.13
C TRP A 273 13.21 8.01 6.40
N ALA A 274 13.22 9.10 7.17
CA ALA A 274 14.46 9.80 7.51
C ALA A 274 15.38 8.91 8.37
N PHE A 275 14.83 8.21 9.38
CA PHE A 275 15.61 7.29 10.20
C PHE A 275 16.13 6.09 9.40
N GLU A 276 15.31 5.48 8.55
CA GLU A 276 15.72 4.39 7.65
C GLU A 276 16.84 4.83 6.71
N LEU A 277 16.73 6.03 6.13
CA LEU A 277 17.77 6.57 5.27
C LEU A 277 19.10 6.74 6.01
N LEU A 278 19.06 7.22 7.26
CA LEU A 278 20.25 7.33 8.11
C LEU A 278 20.85 5.96 8.45
N VAL A 279 20.01 4.98 8.81
CA VAL A 279 20.45 3.61 9.11
C VAL A 279 21.05 2.94 7.87
N VAL A 280 20.38 2.99 6.71
CA VAL A 280 20.85 2.37 5.46
C VAL A 280 22.16 2.98 4.99
N THR A 281 22.28 4.31 5.03
CA THR A 281 23.52 4.99 4.65
C THR A 281 24.66 4.64 5.60
N GLY A 282 24.42 4.62 6.92
CA GLY A 282 25.44 4.24 7.89
C GLY A 282 25.85 2.76 7.79
N VAL A 283 24.90 1.84 7.59
CA VAL A 283 25.20 0.42 7.34
C VAL A 283 25.99 0.26 6.05
N ARG A 284 25.69 1.04 5.00
CA ARG A 284 26.46 1.01 3.75
C ARG A 284 27.90 1.48 3.94
N TYR A 285 28.11 2.53 4.73
CA TYR A 285 29.46 2.97 5.12
C TYR A 285 30.21 1.89 5.90
N LEU A 286 29.54 1.26 6.88
CA LEU A 286 30.14 0.20 7.66
C LEU A 286 30.49 -1.00 6.77
N GLN A 287 29.59 -1.41 5.87
CA GLN A 287 29.81 -2.49 4.90
C GLN A 287 31.08 -2.25 4.06
N THR A 288 31.14 -1.12 3.35
CA THR A 288 32.26 -0.86 2.43
C THR A 288 33.59 -0.74 3.18
N SER A 289 33.58 -0.13 4.37
CA SER A 289 34.77 -0.05 5.23
C SER A 289 35.30 -1.43 5.63
N MET A 290 34.42 -2.33 6.05
CA MET A 290 34.78 -3.67 6.50
C MET A 290 35.19 -4.58 5.34
N GLU A 291 34.58 -4.43 4.17
CA GLU A 291 35.00 -5.13 2.95
C GLU A 291 36.44 -4.75 2.55
N ASN A 292 36.79 -3.46 2.64
CA ASN A 292 38.14 -2.99 2.35
C ASN A 292 39.18 -3.46 3.39
N LEU A 293 38.81 -3.55 4.67
CA LEU A 293 39.68 -4.16 5.70
C LEU A 293 40.01 -5.62 5.40
N VAL A 294 39.01 -6.39 4.96
CA VAL A 294 39.22 -7.80 4.59
C VAL A 294 40.16 -7.92 3.39
N LEU A 295 40.13 -6.96 2.45
CA LEU A 295 41.06 -6.91 1.32
C LEU A 295 42.49 -6.51 1.74
N LEU A 296 42.63 -5.59 2.70
CA LEU A 296 43.91 -5.13 3.23
C LEU A 296 44.61 -6.17 4.11
N GLY A 297 43.86 -7.08 4.74
CA GLY A 297 44.39 -8.16 5.57
C GLY A 297 44.92 -7.74 6.95
N ASP A 298 44.89 -6.44 7.28
CA ASP A 298 45.29 -5.89 8.58
C ASP A 298 44.07 -5.35 9.38
N PRO A 299 43.71 -5.95 10.54
CA PRO A 299 42.60 -5.53 11.41
C PRO A 299 42.68 -4.10 11.93
N LEU A 300 43.90 -3.56 12.05
CA LEU A 300 44.16 -2.28 12.71
C LEU A 300 44.27 -1.13 11.71
N SER A 301 44.32 -1.43 10.41
CA SER A 301 44.49 -0.44 9.37
C SER A 301 43.28 0.51 9.24
N ASP A 302 43.56 1.70 8.74
CA ASP A 302 42.55 2.64 8.30
C ASP A 302 41.96 2.15 6.98
N SER A 303 40.63 2.27 6.84
CA SER A 303 39.92 1.72 5.68
C SER A 303 39.06 2.78 5.04
N GLU A 304 39.04 2.80 3.72
CA GLU A 304 38.16 3.68 2.98
C GLU A 304 36.73 3.16 3.01
N ALA A 305 35.77 4.06 3.04
CA ALA A 305 34.35 3.79 3.01
C ALA A 305 33.68 4.73 2.00
N TRP A 306 32.69 4.23 1.26
CA TRP A 306 31.96 5.02 0.28
C TRP A 306 30.51 4.56 0.18
N ILE A 307 29.63 5.45 -0.29
CA ILE A 307 28.22 5.12 -0.51
C ILE A 307 28.06 4.39 -1.84
N LEU A 308 28.59 4.98 -2.91
CA LEU A 308 28.55 4.44 -4.26
C LEU A 308 29.96 4.34 -4.84
N GLU A 309 30.24 3.19 -5.44
CA GLU A 309 31.51 2.91 -6.12
C GLU A 309 31.68 3.78 -7.38
N ASN A 310 30.58 3.98 -8.12
CA ASN A 310 30.48 4.85 -9.30
C ASN A 310 29.48 5.99 -9.06
N GLY A 311 29.60 7.10 -9.80
CA GLY A 311 28.68 8.24 -9.63
C GLY A 311 27.21 7.87 -9.89
N LEU A 312 26.25 8.54 -9.24
CA LEU A 312 24.80 8.29 -9.43
C LEU A 312 24.39 8.28 -10.92
N CYS A 313 24.92 9.21 -11.72
CA CYS A 313 24.71 9.26 -13.16
C CYS A 313 25.32 8.08 -13.91
N GLU A 314 26.48 7.57 -13.49
CA GLU A 314 27.16 6.44 -14.12
C GLU A 314 26.43 5.14 -13.81
N THR A 315 26.00 4.95 -12.55
CA THR A 315 25.19 3.81 -12.10
C THR A 315 23.81 3.82 -12.76
N ALA A 316 23.14 4.97 -12.85
CA ALA A 316 21.86 5.09 -13.55
C ALA A 316 22.01 4.80 -15.05
N ARG A 317 23.07 5.30 -15.70
CA ARG A 317 23.37 5.04 -17.12
C ARG A 317 23.76 3.58 -17.38
N HIS A 318 24.37 2.91 -16.41
CA HIS A 318 24.63 1.48 -16.46
C HIS A 318 23.33 0.68 -16.36
N ASN A 319 22.50 0.96 -15.36
CA ASN A 319 21.22 0.27 -15.16
C ASN A 319 20.23 0.51 -16.32
N LEU A 320 20.17 1.73 -16.86
CA LEU A 320 19.39 2.04 -18.06
C LEU A 320 19.89 1.29 -19.31
N ARG A 321 21.21 1.10 -19.45
CA ARG A 321 21.78 0.28 -20.54
C ARG A 321 21.38 -1.18 -20.40
N VAL A 322 21.45 -1.74 -19.19
CA VAL A 322 21.01 -3.12 -18.91
C VAL A 322 19.52 -3.30 -19.22
N ILE A 323 18.65 -2.38 -18.76
CA ILE A 323 17.21 -2.44 -19.02
C ILE A 323 16.91 -2.30 -20.52
N LYS A 324 17.62 -1.40 -21.22
CA LYS A 324 17.47 -1.21 -22.67
C LYS A 324 17.95 -2.44 -23.47
N ASN A 325 19.01 -3.11 -23.02
CA ASN A 325 19.51 -4.33 -23.64
C ASN A 325 18.55 -5.52 -23.39
N LEU A 326 17.97 -5.62 -22.20
CA LEU A 326 16.92 -6.60 -21.89
C LEU A 326 15.64 -6.36 -22.70
N SER A 327 15.24 -5.09 -22.87
CA SER A 327 14.10 -4.71 -23.73
C SER A 327 14.37 -5.00 -25.21
N LYS A 328 15.63 -4.90 -25.67
CA LYS A 328 16.04 -5.29 -27.03
C LYS A 328 15.96 -6.81 -27.24
N CYS A 329 16.45 -7.60 -26.27
CA CYS A 329 16.29 -9.07 -26.32
C CYS A 329 14.80 -9.49 -26.38
N TYR A 330 13.88 -8.67 -25.87
CA TYR A 330 12.43 -8.93 -25.93
C TYR A 330 11.78 -8.50 -27.26
N HIS A 331 12.27 -7.45 -27.92
CA HIS A 331 11.71 -6.97 -29.20
C HIS A 331 12.18 -7.76 -30.42
N ASP A 332 13.35 -8.39 -30.36
CA ASP A 332 13.82 -9.27 -31.44
C ASP A 332 13.05 -10.62 -31.52
N ASP A 333 12.16 -10.92 -30.56
CA ASP A 333 11.29 -12.11 -30.59
C ASP A 333 10.06 -11.95 -31.54
N ASP A 334 9.77 -10.75 -32.05
CA ASP A 334 8.65 -10.49 -32.98
C ASP A 334 9.04 -10.52 -34.48
N ASP A 335 10.32 -10.79 -34.81
CA ASP A 335 10.80 -10.86 -36.20
C ASP A 335 11.24 -12.30 -36.59
N PRO A 336 10.54 -13.01 -37.49
CA PRO A 336 10.77 -14.44 -37.77
C PRO A 336 12.03 -14.75 -38.59
N THR A 337 13.00 -13.84 -38.69
CA THR A 337 14.10 -13.92 -39.67
C THR A 337 15.50 -14.17 -39.12
N TRP A 338 15.66 -14.60 -37.84
CA TRP A 338 17.01 -14.83 -37.28
C TRP A 338 17.63 -16.21 -37.56
N THR A 339 16.87 -17.21 -38.04
CA THR A 339 17.41 -18.58 -38.20
C THR A 339 18.25 -18.80 -39.46
N ALA A 340 18.40 -17.81 -40.35
CA ALA A 340 19.08 -17.99 -41.64
C ALA A 340 20.59 -17.66 -41.64
N ASN A 341 21.12 -16.87 -40.69
CA ASN A 341 22.45 -16.25 -40.90
C ASN A 341 23.64 -16.98 -40.24
N GLN A 342 23.45 -18.09 -39.54
CA GLN A 342 24.55 -18.82 -38.90
C GLN A 342 25.25 -19.86 -39.80
N ARG A 343 24.71 -20.17 -40.99
CA ARG A 343 25.29 -21.21 -41.87
C ARG A 343 26.35 -20.71 -42.86
N GLY A 344 26.69 -19.42 -42.86
CA GLY A 344 27.48 -18.79 -43.92
C GLY A 344 28.78 -18.10 -43.52
N ARG A 345 29.47 -18.47 -42.42
CA ARG A 345 30.80 -17.89 -42.11
C ARG A 345 31.79 -18.89 -41.50
N ARG A 346 32.31 -19.81 -42.33
CA ARG A 346 33.56 -20.53 -42.05
C ARG A 346 34.58 -20.21 -43.14
N GLY A 347 35.47 -19.26 -42.84
CA GLY A 347 36.63 -18.93 -43.68
C GLY A 347 37.36 -17.71 -43.13
N GLY A 348 38.37 -17.93 -42.29
CA GLY A 348 39.23 -16.87 -41.74
C GLY A 348 40.38 -17.47 -40.94
N THR A 349 41.59 -16.98 -41.20
CA THR A 349 42.87 -17.49 -40.67
C THR A 349 43.06 -17.18 -39.17
N ALA A 350 43.88 -17.99 -38.49
CA ALA A 350 44.02 -18.05 -37.04
C ALA A 350 44.34 -16.70 -36.35
N ASN A 351 45.11 -15.82 -37.00
CA ASN A 351 45.51 -14.53 -36.42
C ASN A 351 44.37 -13.47 -36.40
N GLN A 352 43.28 -13.71 -37.15
CA GLN A 352 42.05 -12.90 -37.08
C GLN A 352 41.02 -13.44 -36.08
N ARG A 353 41.19 -14.66 -35.56
CA ARG A 353 40.31 -15.23 -34.52
C ARG A 353 40.61 -14.66 -33.15
N GLU A 354 41.89 -14.56 -32.76
CA GLU A 354 42.27 -14.03 -31.43
C GLU A 354 41.87 -12.57 -31.20
N ARG A 355 42.03 -11.68 -32.19
CA ARG A 355 41.53 -10.29 -32.09
C ARG A 355 40.01 -10.20 -32.04
N ARG A 356 39.30 -11.19 -32.58
CA ARG A 356 37.83 -11.24 -32.60
C ARG A 356 37.29 -11.82 -31.29
N ASP A 357 38.00 -12.76 -30.69
CA ASP A 357 37.64 -13.35 -29.39
C ASP A 357 37.82 -12.38 -28.21
N VAL A 358 38.80 -11.46 -28.26
CA VAL A 358 38.99 -10.41 -27.24
C VAL A 358 37.96 -9.28 -27.38
N MET A 359 37.53 -8.95 -28.61
CA MET A 359 36.49 -7.92 -28.85
C MET A 359 35.06 -8.42 -28.57
N ASN A 360 34.82 -9.73 -28.69
CA ASN A 360 33.50 -10.35 -28.49
C ASN A 360 33.30 -10.94 -27.08
N GLN A 361 34.25 -10.74 -26.17
CA GLN A 361 34.14 -11.19 -24.78
C GLN A 361 32.92 -10.61 -24.04
N PRO A 362 32.58 -9.30 -24.15
CA PRO A 362 31.34 -8.76 -23.58
C PRO A 362 30.06 -9.30 -24.27
N GLU A 363 30.08 -9.49 -25.60
CA GLU A 363 28.96 -10.12 -26.32
C GLU A 363 28.71 -11.57 -25.88
N ARG A 364 29.75 -12.29 -25.44
CA ARG A 364 29.63 -13.69 -25.00
C ARG A 364 29.02 -13.79 -23.59
N GLU A 365 29.32 -12.84 -22.70
CA GLU A 365 28.65 -12.71 -21.39
C GLU A 365 27.19 -12.22 -21.55
N GLU A 366 26.93 -11.28 -22.46
CA GLU A 366 25.57 -10.80 -22.80
C GLU A 366 24.71 -11.92 -23.41
N ASN A 367 25.29 -12.74 -24.29
CA ASN A 367 24.61 -13.92 -24.83
C ASN A 367 24.31 -14.96 -23.74
N GLY A 368 25.21 -15.15 -22.78
CA GLY A 368 24.99 -16.04 -21.63
C GLY A 368 23.85 -15.56 -20.71
N LEU A 369 23.72 -14.25 -20.49
CA LEU A 369 22.62 -13.68 -19.72
C LEU A 369 21.27 -13.77 -20.47
N CYS A 370 21.22 -13.46 -21.78
CA CYS A 370 19.99 -13.64 -22.57
C CYS A 370 19.65 -15.13 -22.79
N GLU A 371 20.61 -16.07 -22.74
CA GLU A 371 20.32 -17.51 -22.71
C GLU A 371 19.76 -17.97 -21.36
N THR A 372 20.29 -17.47 -20.25
CA THR A 372 19.80 -17.77 -18.90
C THR A 372 18.37 -17.23 -18.70
N ALA A 373 18.10 -16.00 -19.19
CA ALA A 373 16.77 -15.43 -19.22
C ALA A 373 15.80 -16.25 -20.10
N ARG A 374 16.24 -16.68 -21.31
CA ARG A 374 15.47 -17.58 -22.20
C ARG A 374 15.20 -18.95 -21.57
N HIS A 375 16.12 -19.49 -20.77
CA HIS A 375 15.93 -20.76 -20.06
C HIS A 375 14.88 -20.61 -18.95
N ASN A 376 15.00 -19.58 -18.11
CA ASN A 376 14.06 -19.33 -17.02
C ASN A 376 12.63 -19.01 -17.54
N LEU A 377 12.50 -18.31 -18.67
CA LEU A 377 11.19 -18.05 -19.28
C LEU A 377 10.56 -19.32 -19.87
N ARG A 378 11.36 -20.25 -20.42
CA ARG A 378 10.88 -21.56 -20.87
C ARG A 378 10.38 -22.42 -19.70
N VAL A 379 11.10 -22.38 -18.58
CA VAL A 379 10.66 -23.05 -17.33
C VAL A 379 9.36 -22.44 -16.80
N ILE A 380 9.22 -21.10 -16.80
CA ILE A 380 7.98 -20.43 -16.37
C ILE A 380 6.81 -20.75 -17.31
N LYS A 381 7.03 -20.77 -18.63
CA LYS A 381 6.00 -21.17 -19.61
C LYS A 381 5.63 -22.65 -19.52
N SER A 382 6.57 -23.54 -19.19
CA SER A 382 6.26 -24.96 -18.97
C SER A 382 5.49 -25.18 -17.67
N LEU A 383 5.85 -24.45 -16.60
CA LEU A 383 5.11 -24.46 -15.34
C LEU A 383 3.69 -23.88 -15.48
N SER A 384 3.51 -22.84 -16.32
CA SER A 384 2.20 -22.29 -16.67
C SER A 384 1.33 -23.28 -17.45
N LYS A 385 1.92 -24.07 -18.37
CA LYS A 385 1.19 -25.16 -19.05
C LYS A 385 0.78 -26.28 -18.11
N CYS A 386 1.61 -26.61 -17.11
CA CYS A 386 1.24 -27.57 -16.06
C CYS A 386 0.12 -27.07 -15.14
N TYR A 387 -0.02 -25.75 -14.96
CA TYR A 387 -1.06 -25.16 -14.11
C TYR A 387 -2.42 -25.01 -14.80
N HIS A 388 -2.45 -24.97 -16.14
CA HIS A 388 -3.70 -24.78 -16.90
C HIS A 388 -4.29 -26.03 -17.57
N GLY A 389 -3.69 -27.21 -17.41
CA GLY A 389 -4.41 -28.49 -17.59
C GLY A 389 -5.18 -28.66 -18.91
N ASP A 390 -4.58 -28.30 -20.04
CA ASP A 390 -5.11 -28.68 -21.36
C ASP A 390 -4.28 -29.84 -21.92
N ASP A 391 -4.71 -31.08 -21.65
CA ASP A 391 -4.29 -32.25 -22.41
C ASP A 391 -5.55 -33.03 -22.88
N PRO A 392 -5.88 -32.99 -24.18
CA PRO A 392 -7.07 -33.62 -24.73
C PRO A 392 -6.74 -35.05 -25.15
N ASN A 393 -6.55 -35.96 -24.18
CA ASN A 393 -6.60 -37.41 -24.45
C ASN A 393 -6.55 -38.21 -23.14
N LEU A 394 -7.70 -38.48 -22.54
CA LEU A 394 -7.81 -39.57 -21.58
C LEU A 394 -9.25 -40.13 -21.51
N ASP A 395 -9.74 -40.68 -22.63
CA ASP A 395 -10.87 -41.60 -22.65
C ASP A 395 -10.37 -42.99 -23.04
N GLN A 396 -10.00 -43.82 -22.06
CA GLN A 396 -10.06 -45.29 -22.17
C GLN A 396 -10.39 -45.93 -20.82
N PRO A 397 -11.31 -46.92 -20.79
CA PRO A 397 -11.80 -47.51 -19.54
C PRO A 397 -10.84 -48.56 -18.99
N ILE A 398 -10.79 -48.63 -17.66
CA ILE A 398 -10.00 -49.56 -16.85
C ILE A 398 -10.55 -50.98 -17.01
N ARG A 399 -9.67 -51.91 -17.41
CA ARG A 399 -9.92 -53.35 -17.51
C ARG A 399 -9.46 -54.01 -16.19
N GLU A 400 -10.39 -54.57 -15.44
CA GLU A 400 -10.11 -55.40 -14.26
C GLU A 400 -9.31 -56.64 -14.66
N GLY A 401 -8.24 -56.92 -13.91
CA GLY A 401 -7.40 -58.10 -14.08
C GLY A 401 -6.85 -58.54 -12.73
N GLY A 402 -7.65 -59.32 -12.00
CA GLY A 402 -7.24 -59.98 -10.78
C GLY A 402 -6.21 -61.09 -11.05
N ARG A 403 -5.17 -61.15 -10.22
CA ARG A 403 -4.40 -62.37 -10.00
C ARG A 403 -3.83 -62.38 -8.59
N SER A 404 -4.53 -63.09 -7.72
CA SER A 404 -4.07 -63.59 -6.43
C SER A 404 -2.98 -64.64 -6.66
N GLN A 405 -1.82 -64.46 -6.01
CA GLN A 405 -0.80 -65.49 -5.87
C GLN A 405 -0.75 -65.92 -4.41
N SER A 406 -0.83 -67.24 -4.20
CA SER A 406 -0.80 -67.89 -2.91
C SER A 406 0.63 -68.21 -2.50
N GLU A 407 0.98 -68.00 -1.24
CA GLU A 407 2.00 -68.78 -0.55
C GLU A 407 1.37 -69.47 0.66
N ARG A 408 1.57 -70.79 0.71
CA ARG A 408 1.23 -71.71 1.79
C ARG A 408 2.45 -71.84 2.70
N GLU A 409 2.20 -71.88 4.00
CA GLU A 409 2.79 -72.78 5.02
C GLU A 409 2.07 -72.42 6.33
N GLY A 410 1.52 -73.30 7.17
CA GLY A 410 1.36 -74.75 7.24
C GLY A 410 0.67 -75.04 8.59
N GLY A 411 -0.20 -76.05 8.68
CA GLY A 411 -0.85 -76.39 9.94
C GLY A 411 -2.00 -77.39 9.83
N VAL A 412 -1.63 -78.68 9.89
CA VAL A 412 -2.40 -79.91 10.21
C VAL A 412 -3.44 -80.39 9.20
#